data_AF-A0A8W8KSM9-F1
#
_entry.id   AF-A0A8W8KSM9-F1
#
_cell.length_a   1.000
_cell.length_b   1.000
_cell.length_c   1.000
_cell.angle_alpha   90.00
_cell.angle_beta   90.00
_cell.angle_gamma   90.00
#
_symmetry.space_group_name_H-M   'P 1'
#
loop_
_entity.id
_entity.type
_entity.pdbx_description
1 polymer ?
#
loop_
_entity_poly.entity_id
_entity_poly.type
_entity_poly.pdbx_seq_one_letter_code
_entity_poly.pdbx_strand_id
1 'polypeptide(L)'
;FTAANGDRASAANYYVFAIDGVRSGASIQAEYIMKGWPSTVFAIDINSGYEKEYRRTAGVNSRYFYASSYANLSAIESDVIAAITKCPVPQPVTTTDGSLMFADVSAPCLNSLIYLYPEDLTEGKDGGQNTMYLMTDFVYTITSCSRITSWEFSHWKSGYIDFMVWRPSGSNYKLVAYNTIYVSGKNTTTYTVVEYERIAVLHGDVIGWRSKGDNLVTSGPCLGPCAEGYKVSPNNVQIGEEFDWTNSGTSINGTAYAIKACLEDNEAIAFPTSTLSAKIPDHLPVGSFVTLLEPDGADYAEVVNYTVLQHPSYPNSMEYFNVGETSGQITVAKRFLKAKVKNDYAFLVRAKDSCNTTATATVSIQTQNMPPEVLGMPNIISITEETDGDTKLYTTIVEDPSGDSVCCSLESTLPKTNNFVVFGNDTGIRVNYSIMASDAPAFSYRQYNSYIVKLCCDDDEDKSTGVLIVNIKKPNKTTTYEPPGWFMLSIGLSCVPIFLMALMACVVLIQTMFVPEELKKK
;
A
#
# COMPACT_ATOMS: atom_id res chain seq x y z
N PHE A 1 -0.73 -0.81 -10.51
CA PHE A 1 -1.39 -2.12 -10.67
C PHE A 1 -1.50 -2.42 -12.15
N THR A 2 -0.68 -3.33 -12.67
CA THR A 2 -0.62 -3.73 -14.09
C THR A 2 -0.45 -5.24 -14.17
N ALA A 3 -0.83 -5.84 -15.29
CA ALA A 3 -0.72 -7.30 -15.52
C ALA A 3 0.72 -7.83 -15.36
N ALA A 4 1.74 -6.97 -15.45
CA ALA A 4 3.14 -7.32 -15.22
C ALA A 4 3.45 -7.64 -13.74
N ASN A 5 2.61 -7.19 -12.79
CA ASN A 5 2.80 -7.35 -11.34
C ASN A 5 1.83 -8.35 -10.71
N GLY A 6 1.16 -9.20 -11.50
CA GLY A 6 0.31 -10.30 -11.00
C GLY A 6 -1.20 -10.04 -10.97
N ASP A 7 -1.65 -8.83 -11.30
CA ASP A 7 -3.08 -8.51 -11.42
C ASP A 7 -3.73 -9.27 -12.59
N ARG A 8 -4.80 -10.04 -12.32
CA ARG A 8 -5.58 -10.69 -13.37
C ARG A 8 -6.75 -9.80 -13.76
N ALA A 9 -6.69 -9.20 -14.95
CA ALA A 9 -7.73 -8.30 -15.45
C ALA A 9 -9.11 -8.97 -15.64
N SER A 10 -9.18 -10.30 -15.58
CA SER A 10 -10.39 -11.12 -15.77
C SER A 10 -10.73 -12.02 -14.58
N ALA A 11 -10.15 -11.77 -13.41
CA ALA A 11 -10.43 -12.55 -12.20
C ALA A 11 -10.56 -11.65 -10.97
N ALA A 12 -11.16 -12.18 -9.91
CA ALA A 12 -11.18 -11.51 -8.63
C ALA A 12 -9.76 -11.43 -8.05
N ASN A 13 -9.33 -10.22 -7.68
CA ASN A 13 -8.04 -9.97 -7.06
C ASN A 13 -8.24 -9.64 -5.57
N TYR A 14 -7.30 -10.07 -4.74
CA TYR A 14 -7.29 -9.82 -3.31
C TYR A 14 -6.09 -8.94 -2.98
N TYR A 15 -6.35 -7.83 -2.31
CA TYR A 15 -5.34 -6.86 -1.92
C TYR A 15 -5.27 -6.80 -0.40
N VAL A 16 -4.06 -6.74 0.14
CA VAL A 16 -3.81 -6.55 1.56
C VAL A 16 -2.98 -5.29 1.71
N PHE A 17 -3.55 -4.29 2.36
CA PHE A 17 -2.88 -3.04 2.69
C PHE A 17 -2.36 -3.15 4.12
N ALA A 18 -1.05 -3.10 4.30
CA ALA A 18 -0.40 -3.06 5.60
C ALA A 18 0.52 -1.83 5.65
N ILE A 19 0.20 -0.87 6.51
CA ILE A 19 0.86 0.43 6.52
C ILE A 19 0.93 0.91 7.99
N ASP A 20 2.05 1.52 8.36
CA ASP A 20 2.23 2.23 9.63
C ASP A 20 1.96 3.74 9.45
N GLY A 21 1.90 4.50 10.55
CA GLY A 21 1.43 5.90 10.61
C GLY A 21 2.16 6.95 9.75
N VAL A 22 2.92 6.55 8.73
CA VAL A 22 3.69 7.41 7.81
C VAL A 22 2.95 7.68 6.48
N ARG A 23 1.83 6.99 6.18
CA ARG A 23 1.03 7.23 4.95
C ARG A 23 -0.48 7.25 5.20
N SER A 24 -1.11 8.38 4.85
CA SER A 24 -2.55 8.51 4.59
C SER A 24 -2.84 8.55 3.07
N GLY A 25 -4.05 8.20 2.65
CA GLY A 25 -4.48 8.06 1.25
C GLY A 25 -4.68 6.62 0.74
N ALA A 26 -4.66 5.62 1.63
CA ALA A 26 -4.97 4.23 1.33
C ALA A 26 -6.45 4.06 0.92
N SER A 27 -7.35 4.84 1.52
CA SER A 27 -8.79 4.85 1.22
C SER A 27 -9.09 5.15 -0.25
N ILE A 28 -8.42 6.16 -0.81
CA ILE A 28 -8.54 6.56 -2.22
C ILE A 28 -8.03 5.45 -3.15
N GLN A 29 -6.86 4.88 -2.86
CA GLN A 29 -6.28 3.79 -3.66
C GLN A 29 -7.16 2.54 -3.64
N ALA A 30 -7.69 2.19 -2.47
CA ALA A 30 -8.63 1.08 -2.34
C ALA A 30 -9.94 1.34 -3.08
N GLU A 31 -10.47 2.57 -3.06
CA GLU A 31 -11.66 2.93 -3.85
C GLU A 31 -11.42 2.73 -5.35
N TYR A 32 -10.26 3.14 -5.87
CA TYR A 32 -9.89 2.88 -7.27
C TYR A 32 -9.78 1.38 -7.59
N ILE A 33 -9.24 0.58 -6.67
CA ILE A 33 -9.14 -0.88 -6.81
C ILE A 33 -10.52 -1.53 -6.80
N MET A 34 -11.39 -1.13 -5.87
CA MET A 34 -12.74 -1.67 -5.71
C MET A 34 -13.68 -1.29 -6.87
N LYS A 35 -13.41 -0.19 -7.59
CA LYS A 35 -14.12 0.18 -8.83
C LYS A 35 -13.82 -0.74 -10.03
N GLY A 36 -12.74 -1.53 -9.96
CA GLY A 36 -12.38 -2.53 -10.97
C GLY A 36 -13.23 -3.81 -10.89
N TRP A 37 -13.03 -4.74 -11.84
CA TRP A 37 -13.58 -6.12 -11.79
C TRP A 37 -13.40 -6.73 -10.37
N PRO A 38 -14.34 -7.56 -9.86
CA PRO A 38 -14.61 -7.78 -8.43
C PRO A 38 -13.33 -7.99 -7.60
N SER A 39 -12.87 -6.91 -6.97
CA SER A 39 -11.64 -6.89 -6.18
C SER A 39 -11.98 -6.73 -4.71
N THR A 40 -11.28 -7.48 -3.85
CA THR A 40 -11.47 -7.45 -2.40
C THR A 40 -10.25 -6.84 -1.73
N VAL A 41 -10.46 -5.86 -0.86
CA VAL A 41 -9.39 -5.20 -0.09
C VAL A 41 -9.51 -5.61 1.38
N PHE A 42 -8.38 -5.98 1.97
CA PHE A 42 -8.17 -6.14 3.40
C PHE A 42 -7.21 -5.06 3.89
N ALA A 43 -7.46 -4.54 5.08
CA ALA A 43 -6.67 -3.47 5.67
C ALA A 43 -6.11 -3.91 7.02
N ILE A 44 -4.79 -3.82 7.19
CA ILE A 44 -4.05 -4.07 8.42
C ILE A 44 -3.47 -2.73 8.87
N ASP A 45 -4.04 -2.21 9.94
CA ASP A 45 -3.67 -0.94 10.57
C ASP A 45 -2.69 -1.21 11.71
N ILE A 46 -1.48 -0.66 11.59
CA ILE A 46 -0.42 -0.82 12.58
C ILE A 46 -0.27 0.48 13.36
N ASN A 47 -1.15 0.67 14.36
CA ASN A 47 -1.21 1.87 15.20
C ASN A 47 -1.05 3.17 14.41
N SER A 48 -1.73 3.26 13.26
CA SER A 48 -1.54 4.35 12.32
C SER A 48 -2.05 5.69 12.87
N GLY A 49 -3.01 5.65 13.81
CA GLY A 49 -3.79 6.82 14.21
C GLY A 49 -4.91 7.19 13.23
N TYR A 50 -5.12 6.40 12.17
CA TYR A 50 -6.08 6.63 11.10
C TYR A 50 -7.10 5.49 10.95
N GLU A 51 -7.54 4.87 12.05
CA GLU A 51 -8.39 3.66 12.05
C GLU A 51 -9.63 3.76 11.12
N LYS A 52 -10.26 4.95 11.06
CA LYS A 52 -11.41 5.22 10.19
C LYS A 52 -11.05 5.12 8.70
N GLU A 53 -9.88 5.62 8.31
CA GLU A 53 -9.36 5.51 6.93
C GLU A 53 -9.20 4.04 6.54
N TYR A 54 -8.64 3.22 7.43
CA TYR A 54 -8.38 1.81 7.16
C TYR A 54 -9.66 0.98 7.15
N ARG A 55 -10.65 1.32 7.98
CA ARG A 55 -11.99 0.73 7.87
C ARG A 55 -12.65 1.06 6.53
N ARG A 56 -12.51 2.30 6.07
CA ARG A 56 -12.99 2.73 4.74
C ARG A 56 -12.24 2.02 3.60
N THR A 57 -10.92 1.85 3.76
CA THR A 57 -10.05 1.10 2.82
C THR A 57 -10.50 -0.35 2.66
N ALA A 58 -10.85 -1.02 3.76
CA ALA A 58 -11.35 -2.39 3.75
C ALA A 58 -12.76 -2.51 3.15
N GLY A 59 -13.54 -1.42 3.16
CA GLY A 59 -14.92 -1.34 2.68
C GLY A 59 -15.93 -2.13 3.52
N VAL A 60 -15.49 -3.00 4.44
CA VAL A 60 -16.32 -3.70 5.43
C VAL A 60 -15.49 -3.98 6.70
N ASN A 61 -16.12 -3.89 7.88
CA ASN A 61 -15.43 -4.07 9.16
C ASN A 61 -14.79 -5.45 9.34
N SER A 62 -15.34 -6.51 8.72
CA SER A 62 -14.79 -7.87 8.83
C SER A 62 -13.48 -8.08 8.05
N ARG A 63 -13.02 -7.07 7.31
CA ARG A 63 -11.78 -7.10 6.52
C ARG A 63 -10.74 -6.09 7.04
N TYR A 64 -11.04 -5.42 8.16
CA TYR A 64 -10.15 -4.51 8.86
C TYR A 64 -9.55 -5.21 10.08
N PHE A 65 -8.24 -5.08 10.25
CA PHE A 65 -7.48 -5.64 11.36
C PHE A 65 -6.61 -4.56 11.97
N TYR A 66 -6.56 -4.49 13.30
CA TYR A 66 -5.76 -3.53 14.04
C TYR A 66 -4.66 -4.24 14.84
N ALA A 67 -3.44 -3.74 14.73
CA ALA A 67 -2.32 -4.11 15.58
C ALA A 67 -1.74 -2.85 16.24
N SER A 68 -1.58 -2.85 17.55
CA SER A 68 -1.07 -1.67 18.27
C SER A 68 0.44 -1.42 18.09
N SER A 69 1.17 -2.33 17.43
CA SER A 69 2.57 -2.17 17.04
C SER A 69 2.99 -3.29 16.08
N TYR A 70 4.16 -3.15 15.43
CA TYR A 70 4.76 -4.22 14.64
C TYR A 70 4.99 -5.52 15.43
N ALA A 71 5.33 -5.42 16.73
CA ALA A 71 5.52 -6.59 17.58
C ALA A 71 4.22 -7.39 17.79
N ASN A 72 3.07 -6.72 17.69
CA ASN A 72 1.75 -7.32 17.92
C ASN A 72 1.10 -7.88 16.65
N LEU A 73 1.78 -7.83 15.49
CA LEU A 73 1.27 -8.43 14.25
C LEU A 73 1.04 -9.95 14.40
N SER A 74 1.90 -10.63 15.16
CA SER A 74 1.76 -12.07 15.44
C SER A 74 0.45 -12.41 16.18
N ALA A 75 -0.12 -11.46 16.93
CA ALA A 75 -1.36 -11.67 17.68
C ALA A 75 -2.60 -11.68 16.78
N ILE A 76 -2.55 -11.03 15.61
CA ILE A 76 -3.67 -10.95 14.66
C ILE A 76 -3.47 -11.86 13.43
N GLU A 77 -2.34 -12.54 13.33
CA GLU A 77 -1.95 -13.36 12.18
C GLU A 77 -3.01 -14.42 11.85
N SER A 78 -3.49 -15.16 12.86
CA SER A 78 -4.50 -16.20 12.67
C SER A 78 -5.81 -15.64 12.12
N ASP A 79 -6.24 -14.46 12.60
CA ASP A 79 -7.50 -13.84 12.19
C ASP A 79 -7.42 -13.29 10.76
N VAL A 80 -6.30 -12.65 10.43
CA VAL A 80 -6.00 -12.15 9.09
C VAL A 80 -5.97 -13.30 8.07
N ILE A 81 -5.23 -14.37 8.37
CA ILE A 81 -5.13 -15.54 7.50
C ILE A 81 -6.49 -16.22 7.34
N ALA A 82 -7.26 -16.37 8.43
CA ALA A 82 -8.60 -16.93 8.36
C ALA A 82 -9.56 -16.10 7.50
N ALA A 83 -9.43 -14.77 7.50
CA ALA A 83 -10.26 -13.89 6.69
C ALA A 83 -9.87 -13.89 5.20
N ILE A 84 -8.57 -13.92 4.88
CA ILE A 84 -8.08 -13.88 3.50
C ILE A 84 -8.25 -15.25 2.80
N THR A 85 -8.15 -16.35 3.55
CA THR A 85 -8.27 -17.71 3.00
C THR A 85 -9.70 -18.20 2.86
N LYS A 86 -10.67 -17.52 3.48
CA LYS A 86 -12.09 -17.72 3.19
C LYS A 86 -12.40 -17.05 1.85
N CYS A 87 -12.87 -17.82 0.87
CA CYS A 87 -13.48 -17.21 -0.31
C CYS A 87 -14.59 -16.25 0.17
N PRO A 88 -14.57 -14.96 -0.23
CA PRO A 88 -15.75 -14.14 -0.21
C PRO A 88 -16.67 -14.76 -1.26
N VAL A 89 -17.41 -15.78 -0.86
CA VAL A 89 -18.76 -15.88 -1.36
C VAL A 89 -19.34 -14.48 -1.10
N PRO A 90 -19.92 -13.79 -2.10
CA PRO A 90 -20.86 -12.72 -1.78
C PRO A 90 -21.89 -13.40 -0.91
N GLN A 91 -21.74 -13.34 0.41
CA GLN A 91 -22.62 -14.04 1.32
C GLN A 91 -23.95 -13.30 1.16
N PRO A 92 -25.01 -13.95 0.65
CA PRO A 92 -26.32 -13.56 1.14
C PRO A 92 -26.24 -13.71 2.66
N VAL A 93 -26.68 -12.69 3.40
CA VAL A 93 -26.81 -12.79 4.85
C VAL A 93 -27.63 -14.05 5.15
N THR A 94 -26.95 -15.10 5.60
CA THR A 94 -27.57 -16.32 6.10
C THR A 94 -27.20 -16.36 7.56
N THR A 95 -28.20 -16.13 8.41
CA THR A 95 -28.06 -16.12 9.86
C THR A 95 -27.82 -17.53 10.37
N THR A 96 -26.90 -17.68 11.31
CA THR A 96 -26.44 -18.98 11.81
C THR A 96 -27.28 -19.61 12.90
N ASP A 97 -28.47 -19.09 13.26
CA ASP A 97 -29.20 -19.72 14.37
C ASP A 97 -30.73 -19.67 14.35
N GLY A 98 -31.35 -19.65 13.17
CA GLY A 98 -32.75 -20.09 13.00
C GLY A 98 -33.83 -19.48 13.92
N SER A 99 -33.51 -18.42 14.66
CA SER A 99 -34.33 -17.82 15.70
C SER A 99 -34.11 -16.31 15.65
N LEU A 100 -35.22 -15.61 15.43
CA LEU A 100 -35.30 -14.18 15.24
C LEU A 100 -35.05 -13.49 16.59
N MET A 101 -33.85 -12.93 16.75
CA MET A 101 -33.68 -11.79 17.65
C MET A 101 -34.02 -10.54 16.87
N PHE A 102 -35.19 -9.99 17.19
CA PHE A 102 -35.60 -8.64 16.85
C PHE A 102 -34.56 -7.66 17.42
N ALA A 103 -33.84 -6.96 16.55
CA ALA A 103 -33.42 -5.60 16.86
C ALA A 103 -34.61 -4.69 16.48
N ASP A 104 -34.86 -3.75 17.37
CA ASP A 104 -36.13 -3.08 17.61
C ASP A 104 -37.03 -2.73 16.43
N VAL A 105 -38.30 -2.97 16.67
CA VAL A 105 -39.42 -2.35 15.99
C VAL A 105 -39.38 -0.83 16.27
N SER A 106 -39.58 -0.04 15.22
CA SER A 106 -39.94 1.38 15.26
C SER A 106 -38.86 2.38 15.74
N ALA A 107 -37.99 2.78 14.83
CA ALA A 107 -37.86 4.22 14.58
C ALA A 107 -38.69 4.51 13.31
N PRO A 108 -39.95 4.99 13.41
CA PRO A 108 -40.63 5.52 12.23
C PRO A 108 -39.72 6.61 11.65
N CYS A 109 -39.52 6.57 10.33
CA CYS A 109 -38.66 7.49 9.60
C CYS A 109 -38.97 8.93 10.05
N LEU A 110 -38.07 9.52 10.83
CA LEU A 110 -38.44 10.63 11.72
C LEU A 110 -38.64 11.96 10.99
N ASN A 111 -38.47 11.99 9.67
CA ASN A 111 -38.83 13.11 8.79
C ASN A 111 -39.07 12.60 7.34
N SER A 112 -39.92 11.58 7.14
CA SER A 112 -40.16 11.02 5.81
C SER A 112 -40.97 11.97 4.91
N LEU A 113 -40.33 12.55 3.91
CA LEU A 113 -40.96 12.90 2.64
C LEU A 113 -40.79 11.70 1.71
N ILE A 114 -41.83 10.89 1.56
CA ILE A 114 -42.27 10.14 0.36
C ILE A 114 -43.46 9.30 0.84
N TYR A 115 -44.66 9.74 0.47
CA TYR A 115 -45.92 9.07 0.81
C TYR A 115 -46.36 8.19 -0.34
N LEU A 116 -46.14 6.89 -0.18
CA LEU A 116 -46.93 5.75 -0.68
C LEU A 116 -46.37 4.56 0.10
N TYR A 117 -47.13 4.02 1.08
CA TYR A 117 -46.59 2.92 1.87
C TYR A 117 -46.38 1.71 0.95
N PRO A 118 -45.22 1.02 1.02
CA PRO A 118 -44.97 -0.14 0.18
C PRO A 118 -46.02 -1.26 0.32
N GLU A 119 -46.75 -1.29 1.43
CA GLU A 119 -47.83 -2.22 1.73
C GLU A 119 -49.16 -1.91 1.01
N ASP A 120 -49.34 -0.68 0.52
CA ASP A 120 -50.58 -0.23 -0.16
C ASP A 120 -50.67 -0.72 -1.62
N LEU A 121 -49.54 -1.14 -2.21
CA LEU A 121 -49.46 -1.60 -3.59
C LEU A 121 -49.35 -3.14 -3.66
N THR A 122 -50.45 -3.81 -4.00
CA THR A 122 -50.54 -5.29 -3.99
C THR A 122 -50.31 -5.95 -5.36
N GLU A 123 -50.38 -5.17 -6.44
CA GLU A 123 -50.25 -5.66 -7.82
C GLU A 123 -49.17 -4.91 -8.61
N GLY A 124 -48.53 -5.62 -9.54
CA GLY A 124 -48.05 -5.05 -10.80
C GLY A 124 -46.54 -5.00 -11.03
N LYS A 125 -46.21 -5.26 -12.31
CA LYS A 125 -44.96 -4.92 -12.98
C LYS A 125 -45.33 -3.88 -14.06
N ASP A 126 -44.55 -2.82 -14.19
CA ASP A 126 -44.76 -1.79 -15.23
C ASP A 126 -44.27 -2.22 -16.62
N GLY A 127 -43.57 -3.36 -16.71
CA GLY A 127 -43.01 -3.90 -17.95
C GLY A 127 -41.72 -3.22 -18.43
N GLY A 128 -41.17 -2.27 -17.66
CA GLY A 128 -39.91 -1.62 -18.00
C GLY A 128 -38.73 -2.57 -17.88
N GLN A 129 -37.77 -2.43 -18.80
CA GLN A 129 -36.57 -3.26 -18.83
C GLN A 129 -35.33 -2.42 -19.09
N ASN A 130 -34.31 -2.57 -18.25
CA ASN A 130 -33.04 -1.84 -18.32
C ASN A 130 -33.25 -0.32 -18.39
N THR A 131 -34.24 0.19 -17.67
CA THR A 131 -34.61 1.59 -17.62
C THR A 131 -34.28 2.21 -16.27
N MET A 132 -33.92 3.49 -16.29
CA MET A 132 -33.84 4.33 -15.11
C MET A 132 -35.14 5.10 -14.90
N TYR A 133 -35.48 5.28 -13.64
CA TYR A 133 -36.69 5.95 -13.17
C TYR A 133 -36.31 7.13 -12.29
N LEU A 134 -37.10 8.19 -12.34
CA LEU A 134 -36.93 9.38 -11.54
C LEU A 134 -38.28 9.86 -10.99
N MET A 135 -38.30 10.22 -9.71
CA MET A 135 -39.41 10.90 -9.06
C MET A 135 -39.22 12.41 -9.15
N THR A 136 -40.04 13.11 -9.93
CA THR A 136 -39.91 14.54 -10.22
C THR A 136 -40.98 15.42 -9.60
N ASP A 137 -42.02 14.85 -8.97
CA ASP A 137 -43.01 15.64 -8.24
C ASP A 137 -42.36 16.32 -7.02
N PHE A 138 -42.79 17.55 -6.72
CA PHE A 138 -42.28 18.35 -5.61
C PHE A 138 -42.46 17.67 -4.24
N VAL A 139 -43.44 16.78 -4.09
CA VAL A 139 -43.63 16.02 -2.84
C VAL A 139 -42.56 14.96 -2.60
N TYR A 140 -41.83 14.57 -3.65
CA TYR A 140 -40.71 13.62 -3.57
C TYR A 140 -39.35 14.33 -3.48
N THR A 141 -39.35 15.67 -3.52
CA THR A 141 -38.14 16.47 -3.41
C THR A 141 -37.67 16.54 -1.95
N ILE A 142 -36.38 16.30 -1.75
CA ILE A 142 -35.73 16.45 -0.45
C ILE A 142 -35.76 17.92 -0.05
N THR A 143 -36.20 18.23 1.17
CA THR A 143 -36.38 19.62 1.63
C THR A 143 -35.34 20.08 2.63
N SER A 144 -34.60 19.15 3.24
CA SER A 144 -33.58 19.39 4.26
C SER A 144 -32.20 18.92 3.79
N CYS A 145 -31.16 19.32 4.52
CA CYS A 145 -29.85 18.72 4.38
C CYS A 145 -29.77 17.52 5.32
N SER A 146 -29.66 16.33 4.75
CA SER A 146 -29.86 15.07 5.46
C SER A 146 -29.03 13.96 4.83
N ARG A 147 -29.04 12.78 5.43
CA ARG A 147 -28.41 11.58 4.87
C ARG A 147 -29.39 10.43 4.78
N ILE A 148 -29.25 9.60 3.76
CA ILE A 148 -30.08 8.39 3.59
C ILE A 148 -29.55 7.27 4.48
N THR A 149 -30.41 6.77 5.37
CA THR A 149 -30.05 5.75 6.36
C THR A 149 -30.70 4.41 6.10
N SER A 150 -31.82 4.39 5.38
CA SER A 150 -32.44 3.16 4.91
C SER A 150 -33.34 3.35 3.71
N TRP A 151 -33.53 2.27 2.96
CA TRP A 151 -34.50 2.14 1.88
C TRP A 151 -35.59 1.15 2.28
N GLU A 152 -36.85 1.51 2.10
CA GLU A 152 -37.99 0.65 2.33
C GLU A 152 -38.79 0.52 1.03
N PHE A 153 -38.95 -0.68 0.50
CA PHE A 153 -39.57 -0.86 -0.81
C PHE A 153 -40.16 -2.26 -1.01
N SER A 154 -41.14 -2.39 -1.91
CA SER A 154 -41.72 -3.67 -2.30
C SER A 154 -41.17 -4.12 -3.64
N HIS A 155 -40.78 -5.40 -3.75
CA HIS A 155 -40.29 -6.02 -4.98
C HIS A 155 -41.04 -7.31 -5.31
N TRP A 156 -41.12 -7.66 -6.60
CA TRP A 156 -41.94 -8.78 -7.08
C TRP A 156 -41.13 -9.97 -7.60
N LYS A 157 -39.82 -9.84 -7.77
CA LYS A 157 -38.90 -10.94 -8.08
C LYS A 157 -37.48 -10.63 -7.60
N SER A 158 -36.63 -11.67 -7.60
CA SER A 158 -35.21 -11.52 -7.27
C SER A 158 -34.43 -10.73 -8.32
N GLY A 159 -33.43 -9.96 -7.87
CA GLY A 159 -32.50 -9.23 -8.73
C GLY A 159 -31.79 -8.09 -8.00
N TYR A 160 -31.10 -7.24 -8.76
CA TYR A 160 -30.39 -6.06 -8.23
C TYR A 160 -31.14 -4.78 -8.57
N ILE A 161 -31.28 -3.91 -7.58
CA ILE A 161 -31.83 -2.55 -7.69
C ILE A 161 -30.76 -1.56 -7.28
N ASP A 162 -30.53 -0.54 -8.10
CA ASP A 162 -29.75 0.62 -7.71
C ASP A 162 -30.73 1.72 -7.32
N PHE A 163 -30.74 2.15 -6.06
CA PHE A 163 -31.46 3.36 -5.64
C PHE A 163 -30.55 4.56 -5.80
N MET A 164 -31.00 5.54 -6.57
CA MET A 164 -30.18 6.62 -7.13
C MET A 164 -30.60 7.96 -6.54
N VAL A 165 -29.62 8.81 -6.23
CA VAL A 165 -29.85 10.21 -5.82
C VAL A 165 -29.45 11.14 -6.96
N TRP A 166 -30.36 12.01 -7.35
CA TRP A 166 -30.18 12.96 -8.44
C TRP A 166 -30.29 14.38 -7.92
N ARG A 167 -29.31 15.21 -8.29
CA ARG A 167 -29.24 16.62 -7.92
C ARG A 167 -29.57 17.51 -9.11
N PRO A 168 -30.54 18.44 -9.00
CA PRO A 168 -30.79 19.42 -10.06
C PRO A 168 -29.52 20.21 -10.40
N SER A 169 -29.22 20.33 -11.69
CA SER A 169 -28.10 21.10 -12.24
C SER A 169 -28.58 21.88 -13.46
N GLY A 170 -29.06 23.11 -13.24
CA GLY A 170 -29.69 23.92 -14.28
C GLY A 170 -30.95 23.25 -14.83
N SER A 171 -30.95 22.92 -16.13
CA SER A 171 -32.04 22.17 -16.79
C SER A 171 -31.89 20.64 -16.72
N ASN A 172 -30.75 20.16 -16.22
CA ASN A 172 -30.38 18.75 -16.14
C ASN A 172 -30.40 18.25 -14.68
N TYR A 173 -30.14 16.97 -14.49
CA TYR A 173 -29.90 16.37 -13.19
C TYR A 173 -28.58 15.62 -13.19
N LYS A 174 -27.76 15.85 -12.17
CA LYS A 174 -26.50 15.14 -11.94
C LYS A 174 -26.75 13.92 -11.06
N LEU A 175 -26.25 12.75 -11.47
CA LEU A 175 -26.28 11.56 -10.63
C LEU A 175 -25.21 11.69 -9.52
N VAL A 176 -25.64 11.77 -8.25
CA VAL A 176 -24.74 11.99 -7.10
C VAL A 176 -24.14 10.68 -6.61
N ALA A 177 -24.99 9.69 -6.35
CA ALA A 177 -24.60 8.38 -5.83
C ALA A 177 -25.75 7.39 -6.00
N TYR A 178 -25.49 6.11 -5.75
CA TYR A 178 -26.52 5.09 -5.63
C TYR A 178 -26.13 3.99 -4.63
N ASN A 179 -27.12 3.34 -4.03
CA ASN A 179 -26.92 2.09 -3.26
C ASN A 179 -27.45 0.90 -4.08
N THR A 180 -26.61 -0.12 -4.27
CA THR A 180 -26.98 -1.36 -4.97
C THR A 180 -27.44 -2.41 -3.99
N ILE A 181 -28.67 -2.91 -4.16
CA ILE A 181 -29.31 -3.85 -3.24
C ILE A 181 -29.75 -5.10 -4.01
N TYR A 182 -29.36 -6.28 -3.50
CA TYR A 182 -29.90 -7.55 -3.97
C TYR A 182 -31.17 -7.90 -3.20
N VAL A 183 -32.21 -8.28 -3.93
CA VAL A 183 -33.48 -8.74 -3.36
C VAL A 183 -33.84 -10.13 -3.84
N SER A 184 -34.65 -10.84 -3.04
CA SER A 184 -35.04 -12.22 -3.28
C SER A 184 -36.55 -12.42 -3.20
N GLY A 185 -37.12 -13.06 -4.23
CA GLY A 185 -38.55 -13.40 -4.30
C GLY A 185 -39.44 -12.16 -4.45
N LYS A 186 -40.73 -12.32 -4.12
CA LYS A 186 -41.66 -11.19 -3.93
C LYS A 186 -41.71 -10.88 -2.44
N ASN A 187 -41.34 -9.68 -2.03
CA ASN A 187 -41.41 -9.27 -0.62
C ASN A 187 -41.38 -7.74 -0.48
N THR A 188 -41.67 -7.24 0.73
CA THR A 188 -41.30 -5.89 1.16
C THR A 188 -39.99 -5.97 1.93
N THR A 189 -39.08 -5.05 1.70
CA THR A 189 -37.73 -5.07 2.26
C THR A 189 -37.34 -3.70 2.79
N THR A 190 -36.83 -3.70 4.01
CA THR A 190 -36.14 -2.58 4.62
C THR A 190 -34.65 -2.88 4.60
N TYR A 191 -33.88 -2.06 3.88
CA TYR A 191 -32.43 -2.15 3.80
C TYR A 191 -31.83 -0.97 4.57
N THR A 192 -31.09 -1.27 5.64
CA THR A 192 -30.31 -0.26 6.37
C THR A 192 -29.00 0.00 5.65
N VAL A 193 -28.75 1.27 5.31
CA VAL A 193 -27.51 1.71 4.68
C VAL A 193 -26.43 1.81 5.75
N VAL A 194 -25.34 1.08 5.55
CA VAL A 194 -24.14 1.13 6.40
C VAL A 194 -23.52 2.53 6.35
N GLU A 195 -22.94 2.97 7.47
CA GLU A 195 -22.48 4.35 7.68
C GLU A 195 -21.63 4.91 6.53
N TYR A 196 -20.66 4.14 6.03
CA TYR A 196 -19.75 4.55 4.95
C TYR A 196 -20.37 4.50 3.53
N GLU A 197 -21.62 4.09 3.38
CA GLU A 197 -22.40 4.10 2.13
C GLU A 197 -23.59 5.06 2.19
N ARG A 198 -23.81 5.74 3.33
CA ARG A 198 -24.90 6.71 3.50
C ARG A 198 -24.68 7.88 2.58
N ILE A 199 -25.71 8.24 1.83
CA ILE A 199 -25.60 9.29 0.81
C ILE A 199 -26.11 10.60 1.41
N ALA A 200 -25.27 11.64 1.38
CA ALA A 200 -25.69 13.01 1.69
C ALA A 200 -26.65 13.54 0.62
N VAL A 201 -27.80 14.04 1.06
CA VAL A 201 -28.84 14.65 0.23
C VAL A 201 -29.05 16.11 0.61
N LEU A 202 -29.22 16.95 -0.40
CA LEU A 202 -29.45 18.38 -0.27
C LEU A 202 -30.89 18.75 -0.58
N HIS A 203 -31.29 19.95 -0.15
CA HIS A 203 -32.53 20.57 -0.60
C HIS A 203 -32.60 20.60 -2.14
N GLY A 204 -33.68 20.07 -2.70
CA GLY A 204 -33.90 19.96 -4.14
C GLY A 204 -33.49 18.62 -4.74
N ASP A 205 -32.74 17.77 -4.03
CA ASP A 205 -32.40 16.43 -4.52
C ASP A 205 -33.67 15.59 -4.68
N VAL A 206 -33.63 14.67 -5.65
CA VAL A 206 -34.73 13.76 -5.97
C VAL A 206 -34.22 12.33 -6.09
N ILE A 207 -35.14 11.38 -5.90
CA ILE A 207 -34.82 9.96 -5.85
C ILE A 207 -35.21 9.29 -7.16
N GLY A 208 -34.37 8.37 -7.60
CA GLY A 208 -34.62 7.50 -8.73
C GLY A 208 -34.21 6.07 -8.42
N TRP A 209 -34.44 5.17 -9.36
CA TRP A 209 -33.91 3.82 -9.29
C TRP A 209 -33.69 3.24 -10.68
N ARG A 210 -32.92 2.16 -10.74
CA ARG A 210 -32.86 1.30 -11.92
C ARG A 210 -32.72 -0.15 -11.51
N SER A 211 -33.12 -1.05 -12.38
CA SER A 211 -32.91 -2.49 -12.21
C SER A 211 -32.27 -3.06 -13.46
N LYS A 212 -31.41 -4.06 -13.29
CA LYS A 212 -30.86 -4.83 -14.42
C LYS A 212 -31.92 -5.84 -14.88
N GLY A 213 -32.33 -5.75 -16.15
CA GLY A 213 -33.48 -6.49 -16.67
C GLY A 213 -34.79 -5.81 -16.28
N ASP A 214 -35.81 -6.60 -15.91
CA ASP A 214 -37.11 -6.04 -15.51
C ASP A 214 -36.99 -5.08 -14.31
N ASN A 215 -37.80 -4.02 -14.31
CA ASN A 215 -38.00 -3.18 -13.12
C ASN A 215 -38.53 -4.05 -11.96
N LEU A 216 -37.79 -4.05 -10.86
CA LEU A 216 -38.09 -4.90 -9.70
C LEU A 216 -39.02 -4.23 -8.70
N VAL A 217 -39.12 -2.90 -8.73
CA VAL A 217 -39.96 -2.14 -7.81
C VAL A 217 -41.43 -2.37 -8.16
N THR A 218 -42.21 -2.75 -7.15
CA THR A 218 -43.64 -3.01 -7.30
C THR A 218 -44.36 -1.72 -7.64
N SER A 219 -45.21 -1.78 -8.66
CA SER A 219 -45.90 -0.62 -9.23
C SER A 219 -47.36 -0.92 -9.45
N GLY A 220 -48.26 -0.03 -9.05
CA GLY A 220 -49.70 -0.23 -9.24
C GLY A 220 -50.43 1.02 -9.75
N PRO A 221 -51.72 0.88 -10.11
CA PRO A 221 -52.53 2.02 -10.48
C PRO A 221 -52.64 2.99 -9.30
N CYS A 222 -52.56 4.28 -9.60
CA CYS A 222 -52.83 5.31 -8.62
C CYS A 222 -54.34 5.39 -8.32
N LEU A 223 -54.75 4.98 -7.11
CA LEU A 223 -56.16 4.92 -6.68
C LEU A 223 -56.53 6.03 -5.66
N GLY A 224 -55.90 7.21 -5.75
CA GLY A 224 -56.10 8.37 -4.85
C GLY A 224 -55.30 9.61 -5.30
N PRO A 225 -55.10 10.64 -4.45
CA PRO A 225 -54.14 11.71 -4.73
C PRO A 225 -52.70 11.18 -4.61
N CYS A 226 -52.24 10.39 -5.58
CA CYS A 226 -50.82 10.10 -5.70
C CYS A 226 -50.12 11.30 -6.33
N ALA A 227 -48.85 11.48 -6.01
CA ALA A 227 -48.08 12.48 -6.70
C ALA A 227 -47.78 12.03 -8.14
N GLU A 228 -48.03 12.96 -9.06
CA GLU A 228 -47.86 12.80 -10.49
C GLU A 228 -46.50 13.38 -10.86
N GLY A 229 -45.56 12.52 -11.26
CA GLY A 229 -44.24 13.02 -11.59
C GLY A 229 -43.23 11.91 -11.59
N TYR A 230 -43.43 10.93 -12.47
CA TYR A 230 -42.44 9.90 -12.71
C TYR A 230 -41.91 10.06 -14.12
N LYS A 231 -40.60 9.93 -14.30
CA LYS A 231 -39.97 9.87 -15.61
C LYS A 231 -39.18 8.58 -15.75
N VAL A 232 -39.14 8.05 -16.97
CA VAL A 232 -38.38 6.85 -17.33
C VAL A 232 -37.51 7.12 -18.55
N SER A 233 -36.34 6.50 -18.58
CA SER A 233 -35.44 6.55 -19.74
C SER A 233 -34.68 5.22 -19.89
N PRO A 234 -34.42 4.74 -21.12
CA PRO A 234 -33.58 3.57 -21.37
C PRO A 234 -32.08 3.87 -21.32
N ASN A 235 -31.71 5.13 -21.12
CA ASN A 235 -30.31 5.53 -21.02
C ASN A 235 -29.70 5.06 -19.70
N ASN A 236 -28.38 4.96 -19.69
CA ASN A 236 -27.62 4.60 -18.50
C ASN A 236 -26.55 5.64 -18.24
N VAL A 237 -26.42 6.05 -16.98
CA VAL A 237 -25.59 7.17 -16.55
C VAL A 237 -24.73 6.73 -15.36
N GLN A 238 -23.49 7.21 -15.31
CA GLN A 238 -22.53 6.96 -14.23
C GLN A 238 -22.57 8.08 -13.18
N ILE A 239 -22.05 7.79 -11.98
CA ILE A 239 -21.94 8.80 -10.92
C ILE A 239 -21.12 10.00 -11.42
N GLY A 240 -21.65 11.20 -11.21
CA GLY A 240 -21.05 12.47 -11.60
C GLY A 240 -21.51 13.01 -12.95
N GLU A 241 -22.15 12.19 -13.80
CA GLU A 241 -22.67 12.62 -15.09
C GLU A 241 -24.03 13.34 -14.96
N GLU A 242 -24.30 14.26 -15.90
CA GLU A 242 -25.58 14.95 -16.01
C GLU A 242 -26.49 14.30 -17.04
N PHE A 243 -27.80 14.32 -16.78
CA PHE A 243 -28.83 13.82 -17.67
C PHE A 243 -30.03 14.77 -17.78
N ASP A 244 -30.47 14.98 -19.02
CA ASP A 244 -31.64 15.80 -19.32
C ASP A 244 -32.93 14.96 -19.26
N TRP A 245 -33.50 14.84 -18.06
CA TRP A 245 -34.79 14.18 -17.85
C TRP A 245 -35.95 14.91 -18.52
N THR A 246 -35.82 16.21 -18.78
CA THR A 246 -36.90 17.02 -19.36
C THR A 246 -37.16 16.60 -20.78
N ASN A 247 -36.11 16.55 -21.61
CA ASN A 247 -36.24 16.24 -23.04
C ASN A 247 -36.01 14.76 -23.38
N SER A 248 -35.25 14.02 -22.57
CA SER A 248 -34.89 12.62 -22.85
C SER A 248 -35.65 11.60 -21.98
N GLY A 249 -36.43 12.07 -21.01
CA GLY A 249 -37.25 11.24 -20.13
C GLY A 249 -38.72 11.22 -20.57
N THR A 250 -39.30 10.02 -20.62
CA THR A 250 -40.74 9.83 -20.88
C THR A 250 -41.52 9.91 -19.58
N SER A 251 -42.57 10.74 -19.51
CA SER A 251 -43.41 10.84 -18.32
C SER A 251 -44.29 9.59 -18.17
N ILE A 252 -44.40 9.10 -16.93
CA ILE A 252 -45.32 8.04 -16.53
C ILE A 252 -46.43 8.67 -15.72
N ASN A 253 -47.68 8.46 -16.14
CA ASN A 253 -48.88 8.99 -15.50
C ASN A 253 -49.72 7.84 -14.93
N GLY A 254 -50.43 8.09 -13.82
CA GLY A 254 -51.40 7.15 -13.24
C GLY A 254 -50.79 5.88 -12.62
N THR A 255 -49.47 5.82 -12.44
CA THR A 255 -48.75 4.70 -11.84
C THR A 255 -48.02 5.17 -10.58
N ALA A 256 -48.12 4.40 -9.51
CA ALA A 256 -47.46 4.61 -8.23
C ALA A 256 -46.42 3.51 -7.99
N TYR A 257 -45.31 3.84 -7.31
CA TYR A 257 -44.23 2.91 -7.00
C TYR A 257 -44.00 2.78 -5.49
N ALA A 258 -43.78 1.56 -5.03
CA ALA A 258 -43.61 1.21 -3.63
C ALA A 258 -42.16 1.40 -3.15
N ILE A 259 -41.72 2.65 -2.98
CA ILE A 259 -40.37 3.01 -2.49
C ILE A 259 -40.48 4.14 -1.48
N LYS A 260 -39.66 4.07 -0.44
CA LYS A 260 -39.50 5.09 0.59
C LYS A 260 -38.03 5.17 1.01
N ALA A 261 -37.51 6.39 1.11
CA ALA A 261 -36.20 6.65 1.67
C ALA A 261 -36.36 7.22 3.08
N CYS A 262 -35.55 6.75 4.02
CA CYS A 262 -35.53 7.29 5.37
C CYS A 262 -34.26 8.12 5.57
N LEU A 263 -34.48 9.29 6.15
CA LEU A 263 -33.49 10.35 6.31
C LEU A 263 -33.20 10.58 7.78
N GLU A 264 -31.94 10.86 8.09
CA GLU A 264 -31.51 11.47 9.34
C GLU A 264 -30.87 12.83 9.06
N ASP A 265 -30.81 13.69 10.07
CA ASP A 265 -30.05 14.93 9.99
C ASP A 265 -28.58 14.63 9.67
N ASN A 266 -27.97 15.48 8.84
CA ASN A 266 -26.57 15.35 8.48
C ASN A 266 -25.70 15.47 9.73
N GLU A 267 -24.64 14.66 9.79
CA GLU A 267 -23.68 14.74 10.87
C GLU A 267 -22.78 15.97 10.68
N ALA A 268 -22.52 16.72 11.76
CA ALA A 268 -21.66 17.89 11.66
C ALA A 268 -20.21 17.44 11.45
N ILE A 269 -19.56 18.04 10.45
CA ILE A 269 -18.17 17.73 10.14
C ILE A 269 -17.26 18.12 11.30
N ALA A 270 -16.30 17.27 11.66
CA ALA A 270 -15.35 17.50 12.74
C ALA A 270 -13.99 16.88 12.42
N PHE A 271 -12.89 17.49 12.85
CA PHE A 271 -11.60 16.80 12.80
C PHE A 271 -11.45 15.92 14.06
N PRO A 272 -10.90 14.69 13.94
CA PRO A 272 -10.69 13.80 15.09
C PRO A 272 -9.86 14.46 16.20
N THR A 273 -8.94 15.33 15.80
CA THR A 273 -8.09 16.12 16.70
C THR A 273 -8.08 17.59 16.27
N SER A 274 -7.85 18.49 17.23
CA SER A 274 -7.66 19.92 16.94
C SER A 274 -6.37 20.21 16.16
N THR A 275 -5.42 19.27 16.20
CA THR A 275 -4.12 19.37 15.54
C THR A 275 -3.82 18.08 14.80
N LEU A 276 -3.58 18.19 13.49
CA LEU A 276 -3.12 17.13 12.61
C LEU A 276 -1.62 17.27 12.45
N SER A 277 -0.86 16.25 12.84
CA SER A 277 0.61 16.29 12.82
C SER A 277 1.17 15.37 11.74
N ALA A 278 2.15 15.87 10.97
CA ALA A 278 2.90 15.09 10.01
C ALA A 278 4.41 15.33 10.17
N LYS A 279 5.20 14.27 9.96
CA LYS A 279 6.66 14.35 9.93
C LYS A 279 7.17 13.90 8.57
N ILE A 280 7.92 14.75 7.88
CA ILE A 280 8.33 14.52 6.49
C ILE A 280 9.82 14.83 6.28
N PRO A 281 10.48 14.24 5.28
CA PRO A 281 11.81 14.68 4.87
C PRO A 281 11.82 16.13 4.39
N ASP A 282 12.88 16.89 4.70
CA ASP A 282 13.05 18.28 4.26
C ASP A 282 13.42 18.41 2.76
N HIS A 283 13.83 17.33 2.10
CA HIS A 283 14.15 17.32 0.67
C HIS A 283 13.01 16.92 -0.24
N LEU A 284 11.80 16.71 0.30
CA LEU A 284 10.66 16.29 -0.52
C LEU A 284 10.46 17.25 -1.71
N PRO A 285 10.42 16.74 -2.96
CA PRO A 285 10.22 17.59 -4.13
C PRO A 285 8.82 18.20 -4.14
N VAL A 286 8.66 19.31 -4.87
CA VAL A 286 7.36 19.93 -5.12
C VAL A 286 6.41 18.92 -5.76
N GLY A 287 5.17 18.88 -5.29
CA GLY A 287 4.14 17.91 -5.66
C GLY A 287 4.14 16.63 -4.80
N SER A 288 5.13 16.46 -3.91
CA SER A 288 5.14 15.31 -3.00
C SER A 288 3.94 15.34 -2.05
N PHE A 289 3.38 14.17 -1.79
CA PHE A 289 2.34 13.99 -0.79
C PHE A 289 2.87 14.20 0.63
N VAL A 290 2.08 14.88 1.47
CA VAL A 290 2.40 15.13 2.88
C VAL A 290 1.42 14.36 3.78
N THR A 291 0.13 14.66 3.66
CA THR A 291 -0.94 13.99 4.38
C THR A 291 -2.28 14.26 3.70
N LEU A 292 -3.33 13.58 4.14
CA LEU A 292 -4.70 13.71 3.68
C LEU A 292 -5.57 14.24 4.83
N LEU A 293 -6.42 15.22 4.53
CA LEU A 293 -7.43 15.70 5.45
C LEU A 293 -8.66 14.80 5.36
N GLU A 294 -8.99 14.15 6.48
CA GLU A 294 -10.17 13.30 6.61
C GLU A 294 -10.93 13.71 7.86
N PRO A 295 -11.84 14.70 7.73
CA PRO A 295 -12.77 15.01 8.81
C PRO A 295 -13.83 13.91 8.96
N ASP A 296 -14.23 13.69 10.19
CA ASP A 296 -15.37 12.90 10.60
C ASP A 296 -16.70 13.58 10.22
N GLY A 297 -17.76 12.79 10.10
CA GLY A 297 -19.11 13.27 9.81
C GLY A 297 -19.40 13.52 8.32
N ALA A 298 -18.40 13.40 7.44
CA ALA A 298 -18.62 13.45 5.99
C ALA A 298 -19.20 12.12 5.48
N ASP A 299 -20.38 12.20 4.85
CA ASP A 299 -21.09 11.03 4.33
C ASP A 299 -20.53 10.55 2.96
N TYR A 300 -20.96 9.38 2.48
CA TYR A 300 -20.46 8.80 1.23
C TYR A 300 -20.73 9.69 0.02
N ALA A 301 -19.69 9.84 -0.82
CA ALA A 301 -19.69 10.70 -2.01
C ALA A 301 -20.04 12.17 -1.73
N GLU A 302 -20.00 12.60 -0.47
CA GLU A 302 -20.15 13.99 -0.10
C GLU A 302 -18.94 14.82 -0.56
N VAL A 303 -19.20 16.02 -1.08
CA VAL A 303 -18.15 16.96 -1.45
C VAL A 303 -17.81 17.82 -0.24
N VAL A 304 -16.60 17.65 0.29
CA VAL A 304 -16.03 18.49 1.34
C VAL A 304 -15.09 19.51 0.69
N ASN A 305 -15.32 20.79 0.97
CA ASN A 305 -14.48 21.89 0.50
C ASN A 305 -13.50 22.32 1.58
N TYR A 306 -12.22 22.40 1.22
CA TYR A 306 -11.13 22.79 2.11
C TYR A 306 -10.64 24.19 1.78
N THR A 307 -10.55 25.02 2.81
CA THR A 307 -10.02 26.38 2.74
C THR A 307 -8.86 26.54 3.70
N VAL A 308 -7.75 27.08 3.21
CA VAL A 308 -6.53 27.27 4.01
C VAL A 308 -6.55 28.67 4.61
N LEU A 309 -6.21 28.76 5.90
CA LEU A 309 -6.16 29.99 6.67
C LEU A 309 -4.77 30.13 7.32
N GLN A 310 -4.29 31.37 7.40
CA GLN A 310 -2.98 31.68 7.98
C GLN A 310 -2.99 31.39 9.48
N HIS A 311 -2.00 30.63 9.96
CA HIS A 311 -1.79 30.45 11.39
C HIS A 311 -1.05 31.67 11.98
N PRO A 312 -1.49 32.25 13.12
CA PRO A 312 -0.92 33.48 13.68
C PRO A 312 0.59 33.41 13.98
N SER A 313 1.05 32.30 14.55
CA SER A 313 2.46 32.12 14.95
C SER A 313 3.39 31.68 13.81
N TYR A 314 2.84 31.32 12.64
CA TYR A 314 3.58 30.66 11.55
C TYR A 314 3.38 31.38 10.21
N PRO A 315 3.69 32.68 10.14
CA PRO A 315 3.50 33.46 8.91
C PRO A 315 4.22 32.81 7.72
N ASN A 316 3.58 32.80 6.56
CA ASN A 316 4.12 32.30 5.29
C ASN A 316 4.27 30.77 5.18
N SER A 317 3.86 29.99 6.19
CA SER A 317 3.91 28.52 6.09
C SER A 317 3.03 27.97 4.97
N MET A 318 1.94 28.67 4.64
CA MET A 318 1.04 28.28 3.54
C MET A 318 1.73 28.31 2.17
N GLU A 319 2.83 29.03 1.99
CA GLU A 319 3.58 29.03 0.72
C GLU A 319 4.25 27.69 0.42
N TYR A 320 4.45 26.86 1.45
CA TYR A 320 5.14 25.58 1.35
C TYR A 320 4.21 24.42 1.03
N PHE A 321 2.89 24.62 1.10
CA PHE A 321 1.92 23.55 0.95
C PHE A 321 0.77 23.95 0.04
N ASN A 322 0.29 22.99 -0.74
CA ASN A 322 -0.96 23.10 -1.48
C ASN A 322 -1.96 22.11 -0.88
N VAL A 323 -3.18 22.59 -0.61
CA VAL A 323 -4.29 21.76 -0.11
C VAL A 323 -5.32 21.66 -1.24
N GLY A 324 -5.60 20.45 -1.69
CA GLY A 324 -6.62 20.22 -2.71
C GLY A 324 -7.99 20.61 -2.19
N GLU A 325 -8.67 21.51 -2.90
CA GLU A 325 -9.94 22.11 -2.48
C GLU A 325 -11.03 21.07 -2.20
N THR A 326 -11.09 19.99 -2.97
CA THR A 326 -12.08 18.91 -2.78
C THR A 326 -11.48 17.57 -2.42
N SER A 327 -10.17 17.38 -2.65
CA SER A 327 -9.49 16.12 -2.33
C SER A 327 -8.99 16.06 -0.89
N GLY A 328 -8.82 17.20 -0.22
CA GLY A 328 -8.18 17.27 1.10
C GLY A 328 -6.70 16.89 1.09
N GLN A 329 -6.12 16.63 -0.08
CA GLN A 329 -4.74 16.18 -0.22
C GLN A 329 -3.79 17.35 0.01
N ILE A 330 -2.87 17.19 0.95
CA ILE A 330 -1.80 18.15 1.22
C ILE A 330 -0.55 17.71 0.48
N THR A 331 0.01 18.63 -0.31
CA THR A 331 1.22 18.40 -1.11
C THR A 331 2.22 19.53 -0.92
N VAL A 332 3.49 19.25 -1.20
CA VAL A 332 4.57 20.26 -1.14
C VAL A 332 4.40 21.25 -2.30
N ALA A 333 4.30 22.54 -2.01
CA ALA A 333 4.21 23.61 -3.03
C ALA A 333 5.54 24.32 -3.29
N LYS A 334 6.45 24.29 -2.32
CA LYS A 334 7.75 24.97 -2.37
C LYS A 334 8.79 24.11 -1.66
N ARG A 335 10.04 24.11 -2.17
CA ARG A 335 11.14 23.43 -1.50
C ARG A 335 11.34 23.97 -0.09
N PHE A 336 11.57 23.07 0.86
CA PHE A 336 11.84 23.45 2.24
C PHE A 336 13.24 24.03 2.40
N LEU A 337 13.45 24.73 3.51
CA LEU A 337 14.79 24.98 4.00
C LEU A 337 15.29 23.70 4.68
N LYS A 338 16.61 23.56 4.81
CA LYS A 338 17.19 22.46 5.58
C LYS A 338 16.61 22.43 6.99
N ALA A 339 16.34 21.25 7.53
CA ALA A 339 15.70 21.06 8.83
C ALA A 339 16.45 21.79 9.95
N LYS A 340 17.79 21.82 9.94
CA LYS A 340 18.60 22.61 10.90
C LYS A 340 18.31 24.11 10.91
N VAL A 341 17.84 24.68 9.80
CA VAL A 341 17.53 26.10 9.67
C VAL A 341 16.08 26.36 10.07
N LYS A 342 15.16 25.55 9.55
CA LYS A 342 13.74 25.62 9.86
C LYS A 342 13.12 24.25 9.66
N ASN A 343 12.52 23.72 10.72
CA ASN A 343 11.89 22.41 10.70
C ASN A 343 10.40 22.41 11.03
N ASP A 344 9.81 23.55 11.38
CA ASP A 344 8.42 23.61 11.83
C ASP A 344 7.55 24.53 10.95
N TYR A 345 6.39 24.00 10.59
CA TYR A 345 5.41 24.69 9.77
C TYR A 345 4.02 24.43 10.32
N ALA A 346 3.17 25.47 10.31
CA ALA A 346 1.77 25.28 10.65
C ALA A 346 0.86 26.24 9.89
N PHE A 347 -0.34 25.76 9.57
CA PHE A 347 -1.44 26.53 9.01
C PHE A 347 -2.77 25.98 9.52
N LEU A 348 -3.83 26.79 9.42
CA LEU A 348 -5.18 26.37 9.77
C LEU A 348 -5.87 25.87 8.50
N VAL A 349 -6.64 24.80 8.61
CA VAL A 349 -7.54 24.35 7.53
C VAL A 349 -8.96 24.33 8.04
N ARG A 350 -9.87 24.89 7.22
CA ARG A 350 -11.30 24.83 7.45
C ARG A 350 -11.93 23.93 6.39
N ALA A 351 -12.52 22.84 6.84
CA ALA A 351 -13.35 21.96 6.04
C ALA A 351 -14.81 22.43 6.10
N LYS A 352 -15.52 22.32 4.98
CA LYS A 352 -16.94 22.65 4.87
C LYS A 352 -17.63 21.55 4.06
N ASP A 353 -18.60 20.88 4.68
CA ASP A 353 -19.37 19.82 4.04
C ASP A 353 -20.44 20.39 3.07
N SER A 354 -21.24 19.50 2.49
CA SER A 354 -22.31 19.89 1.56
C SER A 354 -23.50 20.55 2.29
N CYS A 355 -23.66 20.28 3.58
CA CYS A 355 -24.64 20.90 4.47
C CYS A 355 -24.21 22.23 5.09
N ASN A 356 -23.06 22.78 4.69
CA ASN A 356 -22.46 23.99 5.23
C ASN A 356 -22.04 23.92 6.70
N THR A 357 -21.94 22.73 7.29
CA THR A 357 -21.26 22.56 8.56
C THR A 357 -19.75 22.74 8.34
N THR A 358 -19.05 23.26 9.34
CA THR A 358 -17.63 23.59 9.21
C THR A 358 -16.83 23.10 10.39
N ALA A 359 -15.66 22.52 10.11
CA ALA A 359 -14.64 22.18 11.08
C ALA A 359 -13.37 22.97 10.80
N THR A 360 -12.60 23.30 11.84
CA THR A 360 -11.27 23.90 11.67
C THR A 360 -10.26 23.12 12.51
N ALA A 361 -9.11 22.81 11.92
CA ALA A 361 -7.98 22.19 12.60
C ALA A 361 -6.66 22.89 12.23
N THR A 362 -5.68 22.76 13.11
CA THR A 362 -4.30 23.16 12.84
C THR A 362 -3.58 22.00 12.18
N VAL A 363 -2.99 22.23 11.01
CA VAL A 363 -2.04 21.30 10.39
C VAL A 363 -0.64 21.71 10.86
N SER A 364 0.05 20.81 11.54
CA SER A 364 1.42 20.99 12.04
C SER A 364 2.35 20.01 11.37
N ILE A 365 3.34 20.51 10.64
CA ILE A 365 4.26 19.71 9.83
C ILE A 365 5.67 19.96 10.34
N GLN A 366 6.36 18.88 10.69
CA GLN A 366 7.76 18.89 11.04
C GLN A 366 8.59 18.28 9.91
N THR A 367 9.59 19.01 9.43
CA THR A 367 10.58 18.46 8.51
C THR A 367 11.75 17.88 9.30
N GLN A 368 12.41 16.86 8.75
CA GLN A 368 13.60 16.25 9.33
C GLN A 368 14.66 16.03 8.26
N ASN A 369 15.92 16.09 8.70
CA ASN A 369 17.04 15.59 7.93
C ASN A 369 16.87 14.08 7.73
N MET A 370 17.42 13.57 6.63
CA MET A 370 17.48 12.15 6.32
C MET A 370 18.94 11.72 6.20
N PRO A 371 19.32 10.55 6.75
CA PRO A 371 20.70 10.10 6.76
C PRO A 371 21.26 9.87 5.34
N PRO A 372 22.59 9.87 5.18
CA PRO A 372 23.23 9.53 3.91
C PRO A 372 22.86 8.13 3.44
N GLU A 373 22.68 7.93 2.14
CA GLU A 373 22.40 6.65 1.52
C GLU A 373 23.66 6.06 0.87
N VAL A 374 24.04 4.84 1.29
CA VAL A 374 25.17 4.10 0.71
C VAL A 374 24.68 3.25 -0.47
N LEU A 375 24.97 3.69 -1.68
CA LEU A 375 24.47 3.12 -2.92
C LEU A 375 25.41 2.10 -3.55
N GLY A 376 24.82 0.99 -4.00
CA GLY A 376 25.48 0.01 -4.84
C GLY A 376 26.49 -0.87 -4.12
N MET A 377 26.57 -0.85 -2.79
CA MET A 377 27.50 -1.68 -2.03
C MET A 377 27.12 -3.18 -2.08
N PRO A 378 28.00 -4.08 -2.56
CA PRO A 378 27.71 -5.50 -2.60
C PRO A 378 27.83 -6.10 -1.20
N ASN A 379 27.01 -7.11 -0.92
CA ASN A 379 27.09 -7.82 0.36
C ASN A 379 28.42 -8.58 0.52
N ILE A 380 29.01 -9.09 -0.58
CA ILE A 380 30.19 -9.96 -0.54
C ILE A 380 31.13 -9.68 -1.72
N ILE A 381 32.44 -9.61 -1.45
CA ILE A 381 33.53 -9.66 -2.44
C ILE A 381 34.53 -10.78 -2.11
N SER A 382 35.46 -11.07 -3.01
CA SER A 382 36.50 -12.09 -2.78
C SER A 382 37.87 -11.65 -3.27
N ILE A 383 38.87 -11.74 -2.39
CA ILE A 383 40.26 -11.36 -2.63
C ILE A 383 41.20 -12.54 -2.37
N THR A 384 42.50 -12.37 -2.60
CA THR A 384 43.53 -13.39 -2.36
C THR A 384 44.45 -12.97 -1.23
N GLU A 385 45.19 -13.92 -0.64
CA GLU A 385 46.23 -13.60 0.36
C GLU A 385 47.36 -12.72 -0.23
N GLU A 386 47.53 -12.72 -1.55
CA GLU A 386 48.54 -11.96 -2.29
C GLU A 386 48.05 -10.56 -2.72
N THR A 387 46.93 -10.07 -2.17
CA THR A 387 46.45 -8.72 -2.48
C THR A 387 47.43 -7.68 -1.96
N ASP A 388 48.01 -6.91 -2.89
CA ASP A 388 48.99 -5.86 -2.60
C ASP A 388 48.39 -4.73 -1.75
N GLY A 389 49.27 -4.01 -1.05
CA GLY A 389 48.89 -2.80 -0.34
C GLY A 389 48.36 -1.71 -1.28
N ASP A 390 47.52 -0.83 -0.73
CA ASP A 390 46.85 0.24 -1.48
C ASP A 390 45.98 -0.24 -2.65
N THR A 391 45.63 -1.53 -2.69
CA THR A 391 44.73 -2.08 -3.70
C THR A 391 43.29 -1.67 -3.39
N LYS A 392 42.63 -1.03 -4.36
CA LYS A 392 41.21 -0.71 -4.29
C LYS A 392 40.35 -1.98 -4.37
N LEU A 393 39.64 -2.29 -3.30
CA LEU A 393 38.80 -3.50 -3.19
C LEU A 393 37.39 -3.25 -3.71
N TYR A 394 36.81 -2.10 -3.34
CA TYR A 394 35.46 -1.71 -3.76
C TYR A 394 35.29 -0.20 -3.77
N THR A 395 34.42 0.33 -4.64
CA THR A 395 34.01 1.74 -4.64
C THR A 395 32.50 1.82 -4.52
N THR A 396 32.02 2.50 -3.48
CA THR A 396 30.60 2.79 -3.26
C THR A 396 30.32 4.26 -3.52
N ILE A 397 29.11 4.56 -3.98
CA ILE A 397 28.60 5.94 -4.04
C ILE A 397 27.87 6.18 -2.72
N VAL A 398 28.06 7.35 -2.11
CA VAL A 398 27.25 7.77 -0.97
C VAL A 398 26.66 9.12 -1.30
N GLU A 399 25.35 9.24 -1.14
CA GLU A 399 24.64 10.49 -1.39
C GLU A 399 23.73 10.87 -0.24
N ASP A 400 23.63 12.15 0.05
CA ASP A 400 22.70 12.67 1.04
C ASP A 400 21.42 13.17 0.35
N PRO A 401 20.25 12.58 0.62
CA PRO A 401 19.00 13.02 0.04
C PRO A 401 18.63 14.46 0.41
N SER A 402 19.04 14.92 1.60
CA SER A 402 18.83 16.27 2.16
C SER A 402 19.74 17.33 1.53
N GLY A 403 20.74 16.88 0.75
CA GLY A 403 21.72 17.75 0.10
C GLY A 403 22.81 18.23 1.06
N ASP A 404 23.07 17.51 2.13
CA ASP A 404 24.16 17.75 3.08
C ASP A 404 25.48 17.11 2.60
N SER A 405 26.59 17.52 3.21
CA SER A 405 27.91 17.03 2.82
C SER A 405 28.19 15.73 3.54
N VAL A 406 28.55 14.68 2.81
CA VAL A 406 28.78 13.36 3.41
C VAL A 406 30.25 13.10 3.69
N CYS A 407 30.55 12.61 4.89
CA CYS A 407 31.84 12.08 5.32
C CYS A 407 31.71 10.60 5.70
N CYS A 408 32.49 9.70 5.07
CA CYS A 408 32.52 8.29 5.46
C CYS A 408 33.89 7.86 5.99
N SER A 409 33.86 6.98 6.99
CA SER A 409 35.04 6.45 7.66
C SER A 409 34.90 4.95 7.97
N LEU A 410 36.03 4.28 8.17
CA LEU A 410 36.04 2.90 8.63
C LEU A 410 35.63 2.85 10.09
N GLU A 411 34.44 2.31 10.37
CA GLU A 411 33.91 2.20 11.74
C GLU A 411 34.58 1.04 12.49
N SER A 412 34.53 -0.16 11.89
CA SER A 412 35.10 -1.36 12.51
C SER A 412 35.29 -2.51 11.50
N THR A 413 36.11 -3.47 11.90
CA THR A 413 36.34 -4.73 11.18
C THR A 413 36.11 -5.91 12.11
N LEU A 414 35.52 -6.99 11.59
CA LEU A 414 35.34 -8.25 12.30
C LEU A 414 35.94 -9.39 11.47
N PRO A 415 37.00 -10.06 11.94
CA PRO A 415 37.77 -9.77 13.16
C PRO A 415 38.51 -8.43 13.09
N LYS A 416 38.83 -7.87 14.27
CA LYS A 416 39.55 -6.58 14.36
C LYS A 416 40.92 -6.70 13.69
N THR A 417 41.15 -5.88 12.68
CA THR A 417 42.36 -5.85 11.87
C THR A 417 42.63 -4.44 11.32
N ASN A 418 43.87 -4.19 10.92
CA ASN A 418 44.29 -2.96 10.23
C ASN A 418 44.42 -3.17 8.72
N ASN A 419 43.98 -4.31 8.17
CA ASN A 419 44.13 -4.67 6.75
C ASN A 419 43.31 -3.81 5.78
N PHE A 420 42.44 -2.93 6.27
CA PHE A 420 41.49 -2.16 5.47
C PHE A 420 41.57 -0.68 5.82
N VAL A 421 41.42 0.17 4.80
CA VAL A 421 41.27 1.62 4.94
C VAL A 421 40.15 2.10 4.03
N VAL A 422 39.52 3.22 4.40
CA VAL A 422 38.49 3.89 3.60
C VAL A 422 39.07 5.20 3.10
N PHE A 423 38.93 5.44 1.79
CA PHE A 423 39.42 6.65 1.14
C PHE A 423 38.29 7.35 0.39
N GLY A 424 38.10 8.63 0.65
CA GLY A 424 37.19 9.51 -0.10
C GLY A 424 37.99 10.67 -0.70
N ASN A 425 37.78 10.95 -1.98
CA ASN A 425 38.57 11.97 -2.69
C ASN A 425 38.07 13.41 -2.44
N ASP A 426 36.84 13.60 -1.97
CA ASP A 426 36.21 14.90 -1.83
C ASP A 426 35.09 14.88 -0.78
N THR A 427 34.67 16.07 -0.32
CA THR A 427 33.43 16.29 0.45
C THR A 427 32.36 16.85 -0.47
N GLY A 428 31.12 16.36 -0.38
CA GLY A 428 30.02 16.83 -1.20
C GLY A 428 28.73 16.06 -0.97
N ILE A 429 27.70 16.41 -1.74
CA ILE A 429 26.35 15.81 -1.63
C ILE A 429 26.33 14.36 -2.15
N ARG A 430 27.20 14.05 -3.11
CA ARG A 430 27.32 12.74 -3.73
C ARG A 430 28.79 12.45 -3.98
N VAL A 431 29.34 11.49 -3.26
CA VAL A 431 30.79 11.23 -3.19
C VAL A 431 31.07 9.75 -3.39
N ASN A 432 32.20 9.45 -4.05
CA ASN A 432 32.72 8.09 -4.16
C ASN A 432 33.64 7.78 -2.99
N TYR A 433 33.33 6.73 -2.24
CA TYR A 433 34.18 6.18 -1.20
C TYR A 433 34.75 4.83 -1.64
N SER A 434 36.06 4.66 -1.53
CA SER A 434 36.76 3.43 -1.86
C SER A 434 37.22 2.71 -0.60
N ILE A 435 36.84 1.45 -0.47
CA ILE A 435 37.41 0.53 0.51
C ILE A 435 38.66 -0.07 -0.13
N MET A 436 39.81 0.11 0.51
CA MET A 436 41.11 -0.29 0.02
C MET A 436 41.80 -1.23 1.01
N ALA A 437 42.70 -2.08 0.51
CA ALA A 437 43.68 -2.73 1.37
C ALA A 437 44.61 -1.67 1.96
N SER A 438 45.02 -1.84 3.22
CA SER A 438 46.02 -0.98 3.86
C SER A 438 47.36 -1.03 3.12
N ASP A 439 48.33 -0.20 3.51
CA ASP A 439 49.69 -0.15 2.93
C ASP A 439 50.45 -1.48 3.04
N ALA A 440 50.29 -2.21 4.15
CA ALA A 440 50.90 -3.52 4.38
C ALA A 440 49.87 -4.53 4.91
N PRO A 441 48.94 -5.01 4.06
CA PRO A 441 47.86 -5.87 4.49
C PRO A 441 48.37 -7.29 4.79
N ALA A 442 47.95 -7.85 5.92
CA ALA A 442 48.29 -9.22 6.32
C ALA A 442 47.08 -10.15 6.13
N PHE A 443 46.73 -10.44 4.88
CA PHE A 443 45.65 -11.38 4.57
C PHE A 443 46.12 -12.83 4.70
N SER A 444 45.41 -13.63 5.48
CA SER A 444 45.64 -15.08 5.59
C SER A 444 44.34 -15.85 5.69
N TYR A 445 44.04 -16.66 4.67
CA TYR A 445 42.96 -17.63 4.63
C TYR A 445 43.00 -18.60 5.81
N ARG A 446 44.22 -18.98 6.25
CA ARG A 446 44.39 -19.90 7.39
C ARG A 446 44.01 -19.26 8.72
N GLN A 447 44.25 -17.96 8.87
CA GLN A 447 43.90 -17.24 10.08
C GLN A 447 42.44 -16.81 10.06
N TYR A 448 42.02 -16.10 9.01
CA TYR A 448 40.66 -15.61 8.79
C TYR A 448 40.29 -15.70 7.32
N ASN A 449 39.28 -16.51 7.00
CA ASN A 449 38.79 -16.70 5.64
C ASN A 449 37.73 -15.68 5.20
N SER A 450 37.27 -14.82 6.12
CA SER A 450 36.28 -13.78 5.87
C SER A 450 36.45 -12.61 6.85
N TYR A 451 36.16 -11.40 6.38
CA TYR A 451 36.12 -10.18 7.18
C TYR A 451 34.80 -9.45 6.94
N ILE A 452 34.19 -8.90 7.99
CA ILE A 452 33.10 -7.93 7.87
C ILE A 452 33.71 -6.54 8.06
N VAL A 453 33.59 -5.69 7.04
CA VAL A 453 34.06 -4.31 7.04
C VAL A 453 32.83 -3.40 7.17
N LYS A 454 32.78 -2.60 8.24
CA LYS A 454 31.70 -1.64 8.48
C LYS A 454 32.17 -0.22 8.13
N LEU A 455 31.45 0.39 7.22
CA LEU A 455 31.60 1.78 6.79
C LEU A 455 30.55 2.62 7.51
N CYS A 456 30.95 3.70 8.20
CA CYS A 456 30.02 4.68 8.77
C CYS A 456 30.08 5.95 7.92
N CYS A 457 28.93 6.44 7.49
CA CYS A 457 28.76 7.70 6.78
C CYS A 457 27.95 8.67 7.64
N ASP A 458 28.33 9.94 7.64
CA ASP A 458 27.85 11.00 8.53
C ASP A 458 27.66 12.29 7.70
N ASP A 459 26.56 13.00 7.90
CA ASP A 459 26.26 14.30 7.28
C ASP A 459 26.27 15.48 8.28
N ASP A 460 26.88 15.28 9.45
CA ASP A 460 26.90 16.14 10.64
C ASP A 460 25.60 16.15 11.47
N GLU A 461 24.51 15.54 10.99
CA GLU A 461 23.22 15.45 11.70
C GLU A 461 22.82 14.00 11.98
N ASP A 462 22.93 13.12 11.00
CA ASP A 462 22.53 11.73 11.00
C ASP A 462 23.62 10.81 10.42
N LYS A 463 23.51 9.51 10.74
CA LYS A 463 24.49 8.49 10.36
C LYS A 463 23.85 7.33 9.62
N SER A 464 24.60 6.77 8.69
CA SER A 464 24.28 5.50 8.04
C SER A 464 25.47 4.54 8.05
N THR A 465 25.16 3.24 7.88
CA THR A 465 26.17 2.18 7.92
C THR A 465 26.09 1.31 6.67
N GLY A 466 27.22 1.17 5.99
CA GLY A 466 27.44 0.18 4.93
C GLY A 466 28.20 -1.03 5.45
N VAL A 467 27.87 -2.23 4.98
CA VAL A 467 28.52 -3.49 5.41
C VAL A 467 29.03 -4.27 4.20
N LEU A 468 30.32 -4.59 4.18
CA LEU A 468 30.97 -5.38 3.12
C LEU A 468 31.60 -6.63 3.72
N ILE A 469 31.26 -7.81 3.19
CA ILE A 469 31.92 -9.05 3.55
C ILE A 469 33.05 -9.33 2.54
N VAL A 470 34.27 -9.45 3.02
CA VAL A 470 35.46 -9.72 2.21
C VAL A 470 35.94 -11.14 2.46
N ASN A 471 35.72 -12.03 1.50
CA ASN A 471 36.19 -13.42 1.58
C ASN A 471 37.61 -13.56 1.05
N ILE A 472 38.46 -14.30 1.77
CA ILE A 472 39.78 -14.67 1.28
C ILE A 472 39.66 -15.99 0.52
N LYS A 473 40.15 -16.04 -0.70
CA LYS A 473 40.21 -17.29 -1.48
C LYS A 473 41.30 -18.20 -0.93
N LYS A 474 40.98 -19.49 -0.83
CA LYS A 474 41.96 -20.51 -0.46
C LYS A 474 43.12 -20.48 -1.46
N PRO A 475 44.38 -20.32 -1.00
CA PRO A 475 45.53 -20.28 -1.90
C PRO A 475 45.67 -21.62 -2.63
N ASN A 476 45.83 -21.57 -3.95
CA ASN A 476 46.03 -22.75 -4.78
C ASN A 476 47.53 -23.04 -4.98
N LYS A 477 48.30 -23.03 -3.89
CA LYS A 477 49.72 -23.40 -3.91
C LYS A 477 49.86 -24.90 -3.71
N THR A 478 49.94 -25.65 -4.80
CA THR A 478 50.47 -27.00 -4.78
C THR A 478 51.99 -26.91 -4.74
N THR A 479 52.59 -27.03 -3.57
CA THR A 479 54.04 -27.27 -3.50
C THR A 479 54.30 -28.68 -4.01
N THR A 480 55.03 -28.81 -5.11
CA THR A 480 55.56 -30.09 -5.56
C THR A 480 56.41 -30.68 -4.43
N TYR A 481 56.11 -31.90 -4.00
CA TYR A 481 56.92 -32.57 -2.97
C TYR A 481 58.30 -32.87 -3.54
N GLU A 482 59.33 -32.16 -3.08
CA GLU A 482 60.71 -32.55 -3.27
C GLU A 482 61.11 -33.51 -2.13
N PRO A 483 61.43 -34.77 -2.45
CA PRO A 483 61.88 -35.71 -1.44
C PRO A 483 63.12 -35.16 -0.73
N PRO A 484 63.24 -35.33 0.60
CA PRO A 484 64.42 -34.94 1.34
C PRO A 484 65.70 -35.55 0.74
N GLY A 485 66.84 -34.86 0.83
CA GLY A 485 68.11 -35.37 0.29
C GLY A 485 68.50 -36.77 0.81
N TRP A 486 68.08 -37.13 2.04
CA TRP A 486 68.30 -38.48 2.58
C TRP A 486 67.52 -39.56 1.83
N PHE A 487 66.37 -39.25 1.24
CA PHE A 487 65.58 -40.18 0.44
C PHE A 487 66.33 -40.56 -0.84
N MET A 488 66.91 -39.57 -1.53
CA MET A 488 67.75 -39.80 -2.70
C MET A 488 69.05 -40.54 -2.35
N LEU A 489 69.65 -40.23 -1.19
CA LEU A 489 70.83 -40.93 -0.68
C LEU A 489 70.52 -42.41 -0.37
N SER A 490 69.33 -42.68 0.18
CA SER A 490 68.88 -44.04 0.51
C SER A 490 68.65 -44.88 -0.74
N ILE A 491 68.06 -44.29 -1.79
CA ILE A 491 67.95 -44.93 -3.11
C ILE A 491 69.35 -45.25 -3.65
N GLY A 492 70.26 -44.28 -3.63
CA GLY A 492 71.65 -44.48 -4.08
C GLY A 492 72.36 -45.63 -3.35
N LEU A 493 72.29 -45.66 -2.01
CA LEU A 493 72.88 -46.71 -1.19
C LEU A 493 72.22 -48.07 -1.40
N SER A 494 70.91 -48.12 -1.64
CA SER A 494 70.18 -49.38 -1.92
C SER A 494 70.52 -49.99 -3.28
N CYS A 495 71.02 -49.19 -4.23
CA CYS A 495 71.49 -49.66 -5.53
C CYS A 495 72.92 -50.23 -5.49
N VAL A 496 73.73 -49.92 -4.47
CA VAL A 496 75.12 -50.38 -4.35
C VAL A 496 75.25 -51.91 -4.32
N PRO A 497 74.44 -52.68 -3.57
CA PRO A 497 74.50 -54.14 -3.59
C PRO A 497 74.15 -54.74 -4.96
N ILE A 498 73.22 -54.12 -5.69
CA ILE A 498 72.80 -54.58 -7.03
C ILE A 498 73.95 -54.40 -8.03
N PHE A 499 74.62 -53.25 -7.99
CA PHE A 499 75.82 -53.00 -8.81
C PHE A 499 76.98 -53.94 -8.45
N LEU A 500 77.20 -54.19 -7.16
CA LEU A 500 78.23 -55.14 -6.71
C LEU A 500 77.93 -56.58 -7.16
N MET A 501 76.67 -57.01 -7.08
CA MET A 501 76.27 -58.34 -7.57
C MET A 501 76.47 -58.47 -9.08
N ALA A 502 76.08 -57.44 -9.85
CA ALA A 502 76.30 -57.42 -11.30
C ALA A 502 77.80 -57.45 -11.66
N LEU A 503 78.63 -56.69 -10.94
CA LEU A 503 80.08 -56.68 -11.12
C LEU A 503 80.70 -58.06 -10.83
N MET A 504 80.33 -58.67 -9.69
CA MET A 504 80.82 -59.99 -9.30
C MET A 504 80.39 -61.07 -10.30
N ALA A 505 79.15 -61.02 -10.80
CA ALA A 505 78.68 -61.91 -11.85
C ALA A 505 79.49 -61.76 -13.14
N CYS A 506 79.82 -60.53 -13.54
CA CYS A 506 80.70 -60.26 -14.67
C CYS A 506 82.13 -60.81 -14.45
N VAL A 507 82.69 -60.66 -13.26
CA VAL A 507 84.03 -61.18 -12.92
C VAL A 507 84.04 -62.72 -12.97
N VAL A 508 83.01 -63.38 -12.44
CA VAL A 508 82.87 -64.85 -12.53
C VAL A 508 82.72 -65.31 -13.98
N LEU A 509 81.91 -64.61 -14.78
CA LEU A 509 81.80 -64.87 -16.23
C LEU A 509 83.15 -64.77 -16.94
N ILE A 510 83.94 -63.73 -16.63
CA ILE A 510 85.29 -63.56 -17.19
C ILE A 510 86.22 -64.71 -16.77
N GLN A 511 86.21 -65.09 -15.48
CA GLN A 511 87.06 -66.16 -14.96
C GLN A 511 86.70 -67.55 -15.48
N THR A 512 85.41 -67.78 -15.80
CA THR A 512 84.92 -69.09 -16.28
C THR A 512 85.00 -69.23 -17.80
N MET A 513 84.82 -68.16 -18.58
CA MET A 513 84.77 -68.23 -20.05
C MET A 513 86.07 -67.84 -20.76
N PHE A 514 86.94 -67.03 -20.13
CA PHE A 514 88.09 -66.43 -20.82
C PHE A 514 89.47 -66.72 -20.19
N VAL A 515 89.54 -67.52 -19.12
CA VAL A 515 90.81 -67.95 -18.51
C VAL A 515 91.16 -69.39 -18.94
N PRO A 516 92.25 -69.60 -19.72
CA PRO A 516 92.69 -70.92 -20.16
C PRO A 516 93.12 -71.83 -18.98
N GLU A 517 92.91 -73.14 -19.10
CA GLU A 517 93.13 -74.14 -18.04
C GLU A 517 94.57 -74.22 -17.49
N GLU A 518 95.57 -73.66 -18.16
CA GLU A 518 96.98 -73.79 -17.76
C GLU A 518 97.39 -72.94 -16.53
N LEU A 519 96.52 -72.06 -16.01
CA LEU A 519 96.83 -71.22 -14.83
C LEU A 519 96.12 -71.66 -13.53
N LYS A 520 95.43 -72.81 -13.50
CA LYS A 520 94.63 -73.24 -12.34
C LYS A 520 95.36 -74.11 -11.29
N LYS A 521 96.69 -74.22 -11.34
CA LYS A 521 97.48 -74.90 -10.29
C LYS A 521 98.63 -74.03 -9.77
N LYS A 522 98.31 -73.23 -8.75
CA LYS A 522 99.19 -72.96 -7.62
C LYS A 522 98.38 -72.48 -6.42
#